data_AF-W2SHM8-F1
#
_entry.id   AF-W2SHM8-F1
#
_cell.length_a   1.000
_cell.length_b   1.000
_cell.length_c   1.000
_cell.angle_alpha   90.00
_cell.angle_beta   90.00
_cell.angle_gamma   90.00
#
_symmetry.space_group_name_H-M   'P 1'
#
loop_
_entity.id
_entity.type
_entity.pdbx_description
1 polymer ?
#
loop_
_entity_poly.entity_id
_entity_poly.type
_entity_poly.pdbx_seq_one_letter_code
_entity_poly.pdbx_strand_id
1 'polypeptide(L)'
;MDCAPEAECRETPIGPTCQCVSGFVDISRQHGRSAGRICRPVVNECAEAFVPDPPECEVSDPMSCDQRKSEVCVFVNGTYKCRCASGYSRLPDGRCLAINECEHKRLNSCGENAECIDLAEGYTCQCRSGYADISGPGQTGRLCKARVNECSNKY
;
A
#
# COMPACT_ATOMS: atom_id res chain seq x y z
N MET A 1 -35.53 -1.64 8.93
CA MET A 1 -35.54 -0.17 8.79
C MET A 1 -34.08 0.20 8.63
N ASP A 2 -33.67 0.56 7.42
CA ASP A 2 -32.25 0.61 7.07
C ASP A 2 -31.83 2.08 6.95
N CYS A 3 -31.65 2.73 8.09
CA CYS A 3 -31.07 4.06 8.14
C CYS A 3 -29.62 4.02 7.61
N ALA A 4 -29.12 5.14 7.10
CA ALA A 4 -27.69 5.28 6.82
C ALA A 4 -26.85 5.05 8.09
N PRO A 5 -25.59 4.60 7.98
CA PRO A 5 -24.70 4.46 9.14
C PRO A 5 -24.55 5.76 9.94
N GLU A 6 -24.63 6.91 9.27
CA GLU A 6 -24.56 8.25 9.84
C GLU A 6 -25.95 8.85 10.17
N ALA A 7 -26.96 7.99 10.36
CA ALA A 7 -28.31 8.39 10.76
C ALA A 7 -28.80 7.62 11.99
N GLU A 8 -29.51 8.33 12.86
CA GLU A 8 -30.17 7.78 14.03
C GLU A 8 -31.64 7.50 13.71
N CYS A 9 -32.14 6.35 14.16
CA CYS A 9 -33.57 6.02 14.09
C CYS A 9 -34.30 6.70 15.25
N ARG A 10 -35.38 7.45 14.94
CA ARG A 10 -36.21 8.16 15.91
C ARG A 10 -37.68 7.77 15.76
N GLU A 11 -38.33 7.49 16.89
CA GLU A 11 -39.75 7.20 16.91
C GLU A 11 -40.57 8.49 16.77
N THR A 12 -41.54 8.49 15.85
CA THR A 12 -42.49 9.60 15.71
C THR A 12 -43.93 9.10 15.81
N PRO A 13 -44.92 9.98 16.05
CA PRO A 13 -46.33 9.59 16.11
C PRO A 13 -46.87 8.92 14.83
N ILE A 14 -46.16 9.06 13.71
CA ILE A 14 -46.52 8.54 12.38
C ILE A 14 -45.68 7.29 12.03
N GLY A 15 -44.78 6.86 12.92
CA GLY A 15 -43.87 5.71 12.76
C GLY A 15 -42.39 6.08 12.93
N PRO A 16 -41.48 5.09 12.90
CA PRO A 16 -40.05 5.34 13.03
C PRO A 16 -39.50 6.04 11.78
N THR A 17 -38.69 7.07 11.97
CA THR A 17 -38.03 7.84 10.92
C THR A 17 -36.51 7.85 11.12
N CYS A 18 -35.74 7.99 10.04
CA CYS A 18 -34.29 8.11 10.11
C CYS A 18 -33.91 9.58 10.02
N GLN A 19 -33.03 10.05 10.92
CA GLN A 19 -32.52 11.40 10.93
C GLN A 19 -31.00 11.38 10.93
N CYS A 20 -30.37 12.10 9.98
CA CYS A 20 -28.91 12.24 9.96
C CYS A 20 -28.40 12.86 11.27
N VAL A 21 -27.26 12.37 11.76
CA VAL A 21 -26.62 12.90 12.98
C VAL A 21 -26.05 14.30 12.74
N SER A 22 -25.77 15.03 13.83
CA SER A 22 -25.18 16.37 13.76
C SER A 22 -23.86 16.36 12.99
N GLY A 23 -23.66 17.35 12.13
CA GLY A 23 -22.52 17.39 11.20
C GLY A 23 -22.76 16.67 9.88
N PHE A 24 -23.96 16.12 9.65
CA PHE A 24 -24.35 15.53 8.38
C PHE A 24 -25.67 16.13 7.85
N VAL A 25 -25.74 16.36 6.55
CA VAL A 25 -26.93 16.83 5.82
C VAL A 25 -27.59 15.68 5.07
N ASP A 26 -28.93 15.65 5.09
CA ASP A 26 -29.72 14.64 4.39
C ASP A 26 -29.87 15.01 2.90
N ILE A 27 -29.37 14.15 2.01
CA ILE A 27 -29.50 14.27 0.56
C ILE A 27 -30.31 13.13 -0.07
N SER A 28 -31.03 12.36 0.75
CA SER A 28 -31.79 11.18 0.32
C SER A 28 -32.83 11.53 -0.76
N ARG A 29 -33.50 12.69 -0.61
CA ARG A 29 -34.49 13.18 -1.57
C ARG A 29 -33.92 13.42 -2.97
N GLN A 30 -32.68 13.90 -3.07
CA GLN A 30 -32.01 14.14 -4.35
C GLN A 30 -31.75 12.84 -5.13
N HIS A 31 -31.76 11.70 -4.43
CA HIS A 31 -31.51 10.38 -4.98
C HIS A 31 -32.77 9.49 -4.97
N GLY A 32 -33.96 10.10 -4.79
CA GLY A 32 -35.24 9.38 -4.76
C GLY A 32 -35.38 8.41 -3.59
N ARG A 33 -34.66 8.62 -2.48
CA ARG A 33 -34.72 7.79 -1.27
C ARG A 33 -35.43 8.49 -0.12
N SER A 34 -36.02 7.70 0.79
CA SER A 34 -36.59 8.17 2.06
C SER A 34 -35.55 8.87 2.92
N ALA A 35 -35.98 9.84 3.73
CA ALA A 35 -35.10 10.62 4.60
C ALA A 35 -34.21 9.73 5.48
N GLY A 36 -32.98 10.19 5.75
CA GLY A 36 -31.98 9.50 6.57
C GLY A 36 -31.38 8.23 5.97
N ARG A 37 -31.49 8.04 4.64
CA ARG A 37 -30.87 6.92 3.89
C ARG A 37 -29.55 7.30 3.23
N ILE A 38 -29.30 8.60 3.05
CA ILE A 38 -28.05 9.17 2.52
C ILE A 38 -27.74 10.47 3.29
N CYS A 39 -26.72 10.41 4.14
CA CYS A 39 -26.25 11.52 4.96
C CYS A 39 -24.82 11.89 4.49
N ARG A 40 -24.57 13.16 4.19
CA ARG A 40 -23.23 13.65 3.81
C ARG A 40 -22.68 14.60 4.85
N PRO A 41 -21.37 14.58 5.14
CA PRO A 41 -20.79 15.50 6.11
C PRO A 41 -20.98 16.95 5.65
N VAL A 42 -21.40 17.80 6.58
CA VAL A 42 -21.43 19.25 6.43
C VAL A 42 -20.00 19.74 6.63
N VAL A 43 -19.26 19.75 5.53
CA VAL A 43 -17.96 20.41 5.45
C VAL A 43 -18.20 21.90 5.19
N ASN A 44 -17.47 22.78 5.87
CA ASN A 44 -17.49 24.20 5.55
C ASN A 44 -16.52 24.43 4.38
N GLU A 45 -17.04 24.53 3.17
CA GLU A 45 -16.26 24.73 1.94
C GLU A 45 -15.41 26.01 1.93
N CYS A 46 -15.67 26.93 2.87
CA CYS A 46 -14.92 28.18 3.05
C CYS A 46 -13.86 28.10 4.17
N ALA A 47 -14.01 27.21 5.16
CA ALA A 47 -13.01 27.00 6.21
C ALA A 47 -12.07 25.83 5.89
N GLU A 48 -12.54 24.90 5.05
CA GLU A 48 -11.73 23.92 4.35
C GLU A 48 -11.87 24.23 2.87
N ALA A 49 -11.18 25.29 2.43
CA ALA A 49 -10.79 25.32 1.04
C ALA A 49 -10.06 24.00 0.79
N PHE A 50 -10.72 23.07 0.12
CA PHE A 50 -10.10 21.87 -0.42
C PHE A 50 -9.16 22.37 -1.51
N VAL A 51 -7.99 22.86 -1.08
CA VAL A 51 -6.79 22.70 -1.86
C VAL A 51 -6.68 21.18 -1.92
N PRO A 52 -6.95 20.53 -3.07
CA PRO A 52 -6.69 19.11 -3.17
C PRO A 52 -5.26 18.92 -2.67
N ASP A 53 -5.06 17.97 -1.75
CA ASP A 53 -3.71 17.49 -1.49
C ASP A 53 -3.07 17.28 -2.87
N PRO A 54 -1.87 17.86 -3.11
CA PRO A 54 -1.26 17.81 -4.43
C PRO A 54 -1.35 16.37 -4.90
N PRO A 55 -1.93 16.11 -6.09
CA PRO A 55 -2.35 14.77 -6.47
C PRO A 55 -1.17 13.84 -6.22
N GLU A 56 -1.38 12.85 -5.34
CA GLU A 56 -0.39 11.82 -5.07
C GLU A 56 0.14 11.37 -6.43
N CYS A 57 1.44 11.53 -6.65
CA CYS A 57 1.99 11.35 -7.98
C CYS A 57 1.60 9.97 -8.52
N GLU A 58 0.84 9.92 -9.62
CA GLU A 58 0.58 8.66 -10.30
C GLU A 58 1.88 8.19 -10.97
N VAL A 59 2.55 7.23 -10.34
CA VAL A 59 3.81 6.62 -10.83
C VAL A 59 3.68 5.94 -12.20
N SER A 60 2.43 5.73 -12.66
CA SER A 60 2.07 5.20 -13.97
C SER A 60 2.01 6.26 -15.08
N ASP A 61 2.05 7.55 -14.77
CA ASP A 61 2.08 8.61 -15.79
C ASP A 61 3.43 8.58 -16.54
N PRO A 62 3.44 8.38 -17.88
CA PRO A 62 4.64 8.41 -18.71
C PRO A 62 5.48 9.70 -18.57
N MET A 63 4.90 10.78 -18.07
CA MET A 63 5.54 12.09 -17.85
C MET A 63 6.04 12.30 -16.42
N SER A 64 5.83 11.36 -15.49
CA SER A 64 6.13 11.52 -14.06
C SER A 64 7.63 11.43 -13.75
N CYS A 65 8.20 10.22 -13.69
CA CYS A 65 9.63 9.99 -13.45
C CYS A 65 10.12 8.77 -14.24
N ASP A 66 11.42 8.74 -14.56
CA ASP A 66 12.03 7.60 -15.26
C ASP A 66 12.02 6.36 -14.35
N GLN A 67 11.17 5.40 -14.68
CA GLN A 67 11.01 4.16 -13.92
C GLN A 67 12.33 3.39 -13.76
N ARG A 68 13.28 3.55 -14.69
CA ARG A 68 14.60 2.90 -14.64
C ARG A 68 15.55 3.54 -13.64
N LYS A 69 15.22 4.71 -13.10
CA LYS A 69 16.07 5.46 -12.17
C LYS A 69 15.67 5.30 -10.71
N SER A 70 14.61 4.54 -10.43
CA SER A 70 14.12 4.30 -9.06
C SER A 70 13.86 5.60 -8.31
N GLU A 71 13.35 6.62 -9.02
CA GLU A 71 13.03 7.93 -8.47
C GLU A 71 11.59 7.96 -7.93
N VAL A 72 11.36 8.76 -6.90
CA VAL A 72 10.02 9.11 -6.44
C VAL A 72 9.64 10.48 -6.97
N CYS A 73 8.43 10.58 -7.49
CA CYS A 73 7.83 11.86 -7.83
C CYS A 73 7.38 12.57 -6.55
N VAL A 74 7.66 13.87 -6.47
CA VAL A 74 7.25 14.73 -5.37
C VAL A 74 6.77 16.07 -5.89
N PHE A 75 5.91 16.73 -5.12
CA PHE A 75 5.45 18.08 -5.40
C PHE A 75 6.24 19.09 -4.55
N VAL A 76 6.90 20.05 -5.18
CA VAL A 76 7.72 21.08 -4.50
C VAL A 76 7.40 22.45 -5.07
N ASN A 77 6.94 23.37 -4.22
CA ASN A 77 6.62 24.75 -4.58
C ASN A 77 5.68 24.88 -5.80
N GLY A 78 4.66 24.01 -5.89
CA GLY A 78 3.73 24.06 -7.03
C GLY A 78 4.22 23.34 -8.29
N THR A 79 5.37 22.67 -8.26
CA THR A 79 5.96 21.98 -9.42
C THR A 79 6.31 20.52 -9.12
N TYR A 80 6.09 19.64 -10.11
CA TYR A 80 6.50 18.24 -10.07
C TYR A 80 8.03 18.10 -10.18
N LYS A 81 8.63 17.27 -9.32
CA LYS A 81 10.07 16.95 -9.35
C LYS A 81 10.33 15.48 -9.05
N CYS A 82 11.31 14.89 -9.75
CA CYS A 82 11.82 13.54 -9.45
C CYS A 82 13.02 13.63 -8.52
N ARG A 83 12.98 12.93 -7.39
CA ARG A 83 14.10 12.81 -6.46
C ARG A 83 14.25 11.37 -5.98
N CYS A 84 15.39 11.06 -5.37
CA CYS A 84 15.53 9.80 -4.66
C CYS A 84 14.67 9.78 -3.40
N ALA A 85 14.22 8.58 -3.03
CA ALA A 85 13.46 8.39 -1.80
C ALA A 85 14.24 8.97 -0.61
N SER A 86 13.50 9.47 0.40
CA SER A 86 14.11 10.08 1.58
C SER A 86 15.12 9.15 2.23
N GLY A 87 16.36 9.60 2.37
CA GLY A 87 17.48 8.80 2.90
C GLY A 87 18.37 8.17 1.84
N TYR A 88 18.03 8.28 0.54
CA TYR A 88 18.80 7.70 -0.57
C TYR A 88 19.45 8.79 -1.43
N SER A 89 20.71 8.56 -1.77
CA SER A 89 21.48 9.45 -2.65
C SER A 89 21.40 9.02 -4.10
N ARG A 90 21.68 9.95 -5.01
CA ARG A 90 21.70 9.71 -6.45
C ARG A 90 23.09 9.22 -6.88
N LEU A 91 23.14 8.15 -7.65
CA LEU A 91 24.35 7.59 -8.26
C LEU A 91 24.88 8.49 -9.39
N PRO A 92 26.17 8.38 -9.78
CA PRO A 92 26.75 9.16 -10.88
C PRO A 92 26.06 8.94 -12.24
N ASP A 93 25.39 7.80 -12.42
CA ASP A 93 24.61 7.45 -13.61
C ASP A 93 23.16 8.00 -13.57
N GLY A 94 22.79 8.70 -12.49
CA GLY A 94 21.50 9.36 -12.32
C GLY A 94 20.41 8.50 -11.67
N ARG A 95 20.68 7.23 -11.32
CA ARG A 95 19.73 6.37 -10.61
C ARG A 95 19.78 6.60 -9.10
N CYS A 96 18.72 6.25 -8.37
CA CYS A 96 18.71 6.31 -6.92
C CYS A 96 19.30 5.06 -6.28
N LEU A 97 19.99 5.24 -5.16
CA LEU A 97 20.67 4.15 -4.45
C LEU A 97 19.64 3.12 -3.94
N ALA A 98 19.74 1.88 -4.43
CA ALA A 98 18.97 0.74 -3.94
C ALA A 98 19.36 0.37 -2.51
N ILE A 99 18.38 -0.04 -1.70
CA ILE A 99 18.60 -0.54 -0.34
C ILE A 99 19.07 -1.98 -0.45
N ASN A 100 20.16 -2.32 0.25
CA ASN A 100 20.52 -3.71 0.39
C ASN A 100 19.71 -4.36 1.53
N GLU A 101 18.60 -5.03 1.20
CA GLU A 101 17.77 -5.69 2.21
C GLU A 101 18.48 -6.88 2.87
N CYS A 102 19.55 -7.39 2.28
CA CYS A 102 20.36 -8.47 2.83
C CYS A 102 21.25 -8.01 4.00
N GLU A 103 21.55 -6.72 4.13
CA GLU A 103 22.31 -6.18 5.28
C GLU A 103 21.49 -6.15 6.58
N HIS A 104 20.17 -6.28 6.48
CA HIS A 104 19.27 -6.23 7.62
C HIS A 104 18.27 -7.38 7.58
N LYS A 105 18.41 -8.35 8.50
CA LYS A 105 17.45 -9.47 8.63
C LYS A 105 15.97 -9.06 8.74
N ARG A 106 15.69 -7.83 9.21
CA ARG A 106 14.32 -7.28 9.28
C ARG A 106 13.76 -6.79 7.94
N LEU A 107 14.61 -6.62 6.93
CA LEU A 107 14.25 -6.11 5.60
C LEU A 107 14.11 -7.21 4.56
N ASN A 108 14.55 -8.44 4.86
CA ASN A 108 14.38 -9.60 3.98
C ASN A 108 13.59 -10.72 4.66
N SER A 109 13.09 -11.64 3.84
CA SER A 109 12.25 -12.78 4.25
C SER A 109 12.91 -14.13 3.92
N CYS A 110 14.22 -14.14 3.69
CA CYS A 110 14.95 -15.36 3.37
C CYS A 110 14.88 -16.36 4.53
N GLY A 111 14.75 -17.63 4.18
CA GLY A 111 14.72 -18.70 5.17
C GLY A 111 16.04 -18.78 5.93
N GLU A 112 16.00 -19.35 7.14
CA GLU A 112 17.19 -19.45 8.00
C GLU A 112 18.38 -20.15 7.33
N ASN A 113 18.09 -21.13 6.45
CA ASN A 113 19.08 -21.88 5.68
C ASN A 113 19.20 -21.38 4.23
N ALA A 114 18.87 -20.13 3.98
CA ALA A 114 19.05 -19.46 2.70
C ALA A 114 20.16 -18.41 2.75
N GLU A 115 20.62 -18.05 1.56
CA GLU A 115 21.46 -16.92 1.26
C GLU A 115 20.57 -15.82 0.66
N CYS A 116 20.71 -14.59 1.18
CA CYS A 116 20.07 -13.41 0.61
C CYS A 116 21.02 -12.81 -0.41
N ILE A 117 20.50 -12.56 -1.62
CA ILE A 117 21.23 -11.98 -2.74
C ILE A 117 20.56 -10.67 -3.09
N ASP A 118 21.26 -9.57 -2.85
CA ASP A 118 20.82 -8.24 -3.22
C ASP A 118 20.81 -8.08 -4.74
N LEU A 119 19.76 -7.47 -5.28
CA LEU A 119 19.57 -7.24 -6.71
C LEU A 119 19.45 -5.74 -6.99
N ALA A 120 19.60 -5.38 -8.27
CA ALA A 120 19.33 -4.00 -8.69
C ALA A 120 17.87 -3.56 -8.42
N GLU A 121 16.95 -4.54 -8.36
CA GLU A 121 15.55 -4.37 -7.98
C GLU A 121 15.20 -5.35 -6.86
N GLY A 122 15.34 -4.89 -5.61
CA GLY A 122 15.05 -5.67 -4.39
C GLY A 122 16.08 -6.77 -4.13
N TYR A 123 15.63 -7.92 -3.63
CA TYR A 123 16.50 -9.05 -3.29
C TYR A 123 15.86 -10.38 -3.71
N THR A 124 16.68 -11.42 -3.81
CA THR A 124 16.24 -12.80 -3.95
C THR A 124 16.86 -13.68 -2.89
N CYS A 125 16.26 -14.85 -2.63
CA CYS A 125 16.76 -15.81 -1.65
C CYS A 125 17.08 -17.13 -2.34
N GLN A 126 18.18 -17.77 -1.95
CA GLN A 126 18.59 -19.07 -2.47
C GLN A 126 18.92 -20.02 -1.33
N CYS A 127 18.38 -21.23 -1.34
CA CYS A 127 18.75 -22.22 -0.32
C CYS A 127 20.24 -22.56 -0.42
N ARG A 128 20.91 -22.62 0.74
CA ARG A 128 22.33 -22.97 0.83
C ARG A 128 22.58 -24.39 0.32
N SER A 129 23.82 -24.66 -0.09
CA SER A 129 24.23 -26.01 -0.51
C SER A 129 23.89 -27.06 0.55
N GLY A 130 23.34 -28.19 0.11
CA GLY A 130 22.83 -29.22 1.02
C GLY A 130 21.38 -29.00 1.47
N TYR A 131 20.69 -27.94 1.02
CA TYR A 131 19.27 -27.73 1.24
C TYR A 131 18.50 -27.72 -0.09
N ALA A 132 17.25 -28.17 -0.05
CA ALA A 132 16.30 -28.12 -1.15
C ALA A 132 15.24 -27.06 -0.84
N ASP A 133 14.93 -26.26 -1.85
CA ASP A 133 13.84 -25.30 -1.79
C ASP A 133 12.51 -26.02 -1.96
N ILE A 134 11.62 -25.87 -0.99
CA ILE A 134 10.25 -26.42 -0.98
C ILE A 134 9.19 -25.30 -0.96
N SER A 135 9.60 -24.07 -1.25
CA SER A 135 8.74 -22.90 -1.25
C SER A 135 7.78 -22.89 -2.45
N GLY A 136 6.66 -22.18 -2.31
CA GLY A 136 5.71 -21.97 -3.42
C GLY A 136 6.27 -21.04 -4.51
N PRO A 137 5.59 -20.95 -5.67
CA PRO A 137 6.00 -20.07 -6.77
C PRO A 137 6.13 -18.61 -6.30
N GLY A 138 7.25 -17.98 -6.64
CA GLY A 138 7.57 -16.60 -6.25
C GLY A 138 8.09 -16.41 -4.82
N GLN A 139 8.33 -17.51 -4.08
CA GLN A 139 8.84 -17.47 -2.70
C GLN A 139 10.15 -18.25 -2.54
N THR A 140 10.94 -18.34 -3.61
CA THR A 140 12.22 -19.06 -3.65
C THR A 140 13.09 -18.70 -2.44
N GLY A 141 13.69 -19.71 -1.83
CA GLY A 141 14.62 -19.57 -0.70
C GLY A 141 13.99 -19.18 0.63
N ARG A 142 12.65 -19.22 0.79
CA ARG A 142 11.99 -18.96 2.08
C ARG A 142 11.81 -20.20 2.95
N LEU A 143 11.70 -21.38 2.33
CA LEU A 143 11.62 -22.68 3.00
C LEU A 143 12.69 -23.63 2.44
N CYS A 144 13.77 -23.77 3.20
CA CYS A 144 14.91 -24.60 2.83
C CYS A 144 14.99 -25.83 3.75
N LYS A 145 14.79 -27.02 3.19
CA LYS A 145 14.86 -28.29 3.92
C LYS A 145 16.17 -29.01 3.61
N ALA A 146 16.85 -29.54 4.61
CA ALA A 146 18.09 -30.30 4.40
C ALA A 146 17.85 -31.45 3.41
N ARG A 147 18.75 -31.62 2.45
CA ARG A 147 18.82 -32.78 1.57
C ARG A 147 19.30 -33.96 2.39
N VAL A 148 18.36 -34.72 2.91
CA VAL A 148 18.66 -36.04 3.45
C VAL A 148 18.84 -36.97 2.26
N ASN A 149 19.92 -37.74 2.22
CA ASN A 149 20.01 -38.82 1.24
C ASN A 149 19.27 -40.02 1.82
N GLU A 150 17.97 -40.15 1.51
CA GLU A 150 17.17 -41.29 1.97
C GLU A 150 17.71 -42.64 1.45
N CYS A 151 18.60 -42.63 0.45
CA CYS A 151 19.29 -43.82 -0.05
C CYS A 151 20.60 -44.17 0.69
N SER A 152 21.04 -43.38 1.67
CA SER A 152 22.23 -43.70 2.49
C SER A 152 21.92 -44.59 3.69
N ASN A 153 20.65 -44.75 4.06
CA ASN A 153 20.25 -45.83 4.95
C ASN A 153 20.09 -47.11 4.12
N LYS A 154 21.21 -47.81 3.92
CA LYS A 154 21.17 -49.21 3.52
C LYS A 154 20.51 -49.99 4.65
N TYR A 155 19.33 -50.53 4.37
CA TYR A 155 18.75 -51.65 5.13
C TYR A 155 19.70 -52.85 5.12
#